data_AF-R1ENS8-F1
#
_entry.id   AF-R1ENS8-F1
#
_cell.length_a   1.000
_cell.length_b   1.000
_cell.length_c   1.000
_cell.angle_alpha   90.00
_cell.angle_beta   90.00
_cell.angle_gamma   90.00
#
_symmetry.space_group_name_H-M   'P 1'
#
loop_
_entity.id
_entity.type
_entity.pdbx_description
1 polymer ?
#
loop_
_entity_poly.entity_id
_entity_poly.type
_entity_poly.pdbx_seq_one_letter_code
_entity_poly.pdbx_strand_id
1 'polypeptide(L)'
;MYSQHLYSQVPGLRSPDRKSHWPNAEESSIHDHRPLYNLLTALTTTPHNIRTLDLSFHIHLLRDAASDPTRFSTFLAALAPITNLNLAVVTPPPEPNYIDDDFNYADASATSTASYKAVLRTGALGRLVSAARALHRLKLNLSPDGQRRSGHSPWRFDVPLSAYVGDAAADAAVWSGLRYLYLGCVDARADELAAFVAARRATLACVEFDRCALTRGQWAAVGAVVELGCARWRWMKQNNLAQVEPKARTVAVLPEVVESARAEGRDDVPVEVEADGIYFEAKDEMSTIMSGWDDE
;
A
#
# COMPACT_ATOMS: atom_id res chain seq x y z
N MET A 1 14.40 -10.67 -23.64
CA MET A 1 13.10 -9.96 -23.64
C MET A 1 13.38 -8.48 -23.39
N TYR A 2 12.93 -7.55 -24.25
CA TYR A 2 13.25 -6.13 -24.08
C TYR A 2 12.39 -5.53 -22.95
N SER A 3 12.98 -5.30 -21.78
CA SER A 3 12.44 -4.39 -20.77
C SER A 3 12.54 -2.97 -21.32
N GLN A 4 11.48 -2.51 -22.00
CA GLN A 4 11.34 -1.11 -22.33
C GLN A 4 10.94 -0.37 -21.05
N HIS A 5 11.93 0.10 -20.30
CA HIS A 5 11.74 1.21 -19.38
C HIS A 5 11.32 2.42 -20.22
N LEU A 6 10.01 2.64 -20.35
CA LEU A 6 9.45 3.89 -20.83
C LEU A 6 9.73 4.96 -19.77
N TYR A 7 10.97 5.43 -19.73
CA TYR A 7 11.28 6.77 -19.28
C TYR A 7 10.72 7.70 -20.36
N SER A 8 9.43 7.99 -20.30
CA SER A 8 8.95 9.19 -20.96
C SER A 8 9.72 10.34 -20.33
N GLN A 9 10.70 10.89 -21.05
CA GLN A 9 11.30 12.17 -20.74
C GLN A 9 10.23 13.24 -21.00
N VAL A 10 9.23 13.28 -20.12
CA VAL A 10 8.49 14.51 -19.85
C VAL A 10 9.51 15.45 -19.22
N PRO A 11 9.75 16.65 -19.77
CA PRO A 11 10.60 17.63 -19.11
C PRO A 11 10.09 17.84 -17.69
N GLY A 12 10.83 17.38 -16.68
CA GLY A 12 10.47 17.51 -15.26
C GLY A 12 10.46 16.23 -14.43
N LEU A 13 10.48 15.03 -15.02
CA LEU A 13 10.52 13.77 -14.27
C LEU A 13 11.88 13.07 -14.46
N ARG A 14 12.77 13.19 -13.45
CA ARG A 14 14.06 12.51 -13.42
C ARG A 14 13.94 11.11 -12.79
N SER A 15 14.82 10.21 -13.24
CA SER A 15 15.00 8.83 -12.76
C SER A 15 15.22 8.74 -11.24
N PRO A 16 14.83 7.64 -10.55
CA PRO A 16 14.87 7.55 -9.09
C PRO A 16 16.28 7.38 -8.50
N ASP A 17 17.32 7.25 -9.32
CA ASP A 17 18.70 7.09 -8.82
C ASP A 17 19.38 8.44 -8.61
N ARG A 18 19.21 8.95 -7.39
CA ARG A 18 20.11 9.81 -6.61
C ARG A 18 19.22 10.65 -5.72
N LYS A 19 19.56 10.69 -4.42
CA LYS A 19 19.24 11.76 -3.45
C LYS A 19 18.72 13.04 -4.12
N SER A 20 17.46 13.04 -4.53
CA SER A 20 16.83 14.20 -5.10
C SER A 20 16.15 14.83 -3.92
N HIS A 21 16.75 15.93 -3.45
CA HIS A 21 15.90 17.03 -3.04
C HIS A 21 14.83 17.14 -4.12
N TRP A 22 13.58 16.87 -3.74
CA TRP A 22 12.45 17.40 -4.49
C TRP A 22 12.84 18.85 -4.78
N PRO A 23 13.06 19.23 -6.04
CA PRO A 23 13.28 20.64 -6.33
C PRO A 23 12.06 21.35 -5.79
N ASN A 24 12.23 22.61 -5.39
CA ASN A 24 11.13 23.55 -5.21
C ASN A 24 10.37 23.66 -6.54
N ALA A 25 9.66 22.60 -6.92
CA ALA A 25 8.75 22.55 -8.03
C ALA A 25 7.64 23.49 -7.56
N GLU A 26 7.58 24.66 -8.20
CA GLU A 26 6.53 25.64 -8.02
C GLU A 26 5.21 24.89 -7.78
N GLU A 27 4.49 25.20 -6.71
CA GLU A 27 3.26 24.50 -6.27
C GLU A 27 2.27 24.23 -7.42
N SER A 28 2.34 25.03 -8.49
CA SER A 28 1.58 24.87 -9.73
C SER A 28 1.82 23.54 -10.46
N SER A 29 3.02 22.95 -10.45
CA SER A 29 3.34 21.76 -11.25
C SER A 29 2.92 20.45 -10.58
N ILE A 30 2.78 20.43 -9.26
CA ILE A 30 2.42 19.23 -8.48
C ILE A 30 0.92 18.91 -8.61
N HIS A 31 0.13 19.93 -8.98
CA HIS A 31 -1.30 19.85 -9.24
C HIS A 31 -1.64 19.71 -10.73
N ASP A 32 -0.65 19.81 -11.64
CA ASP A 32 -0.90 19.54 -13.05
C ASP A 32 -0.95 18.03 -13.31
N HIS A 33 -2.18 17.52 -13.37
CA HIS A 33 -2.47 16.11 -13.58
C HIS A 33 -2.61 15.73 -15.06
N ARG A 34 -2.56 16.71 -15.99
CA ARG A 34 -2.74 16.45 -17.44
C ARG A 34 -1.74 15.45 -18.01
N PRO A 35 -0.43 15.47 -17.68
CA PRO A 35 0.51 14.49 -18.21
C PRO A 35 0.13 13.05 -17.87
N LEU A 36 -0.36 12.83 -16.65
CA LEU A 36 -0.78 11.51 -16.20
C LEU A 36 -2.05 11.05 -16.94
N TYR A 37 -3.05 11.92 -17.08
CA TYR A 37 -4.25 11.60 -17.88
C TYR A 37 -3.91 11.30 -19.35
N ASN A 38 -2.96 12.04 -19.95
CA ASN A 38 -2.50 11.78 -21.31
C ASN A 38 -1.80 10.42 -21.43
N LEU A 39 -0.93 10.07 -20.47
CA LEU A 39 -0.30 8.76 -20.41
C LEU A 39 -1.35 7.64 -20.35
N LEU A 40 -2.31 7.76 -19.45
CA LEU A 40 -3.35 6.74 -19.25
C LEU A 40 -4.26 6.61 -20.46
N THR A 41 -4.59 7.73 -21.11
CA THR A 41 -5.33 7.73 -22.38
C THR A 41 -4.54 6.99 -23.45
N ALA A 42 -3.22 7.26 -23.56
CA ALA A 42 -2.36 6.56 -24.51
C ALA A 42 -2.31 5.04 -24.24
N LEU A 43 -2.27 4.62 -22.97
CA LEU A 43 -2.36 3.22 -22.58
C LEU A 43 -3.67 2.56 -23.04
N THR A 44 -4.80 3.26 -22.93
CA THR A 44 -6.10 2.69 -23.35
C THR A 44 -6.32 2.69 -24.87
N THR A 45 -5.64 3.55 -25.61
CA THR A 45 -5.92 3.80 -27.04
C THR A 45 -4.89 3.20 -27.99
N THR A 46 -3.71 2.84 -27.47
CA THR A 46 -2.62 2.27 -28.28
C THR A 46 -2.33 0.85 -27.80
N PRO A 47 -2.30 -0.15 -28.70
CA PRO A 47 -1.90 -1.50 -28.32
C PRO A 47 -0.50 -1.51 -27.67
N HIS A 48 -0.41 -2.07 -26.47
CA HIS A 48 0.84 -2.21 -25.74
C HIS A 48 0.86 -3.48 -24.88
N ASN A 49 2.05 -3.89 -24.44
CA ASN A 49 2.21 -5.00 -23.49
C ASN A 49 2.82 -4.53 -22.15
N ILE A 50 2.55 -3.28 -21.75
CA ILE A 50 2.96 -2.76 -20.45
C ILE A 50 2.19 -3.51 -19.36
N ARG A 51 2.94 -4.17 -18.46
CA ARG A 51 2.41 -4.94 -17.32
C ARG A 51 2.86 -4.38 -15.97
N THR A 52 3.85 -3.51 -15.99
CA THR A 52 4.40 -2.87 -14.80
C THR A 52 4.18 -1.38 -14.92
N LEU A 53 3.63 -0.78 -13.87
CA LEU A 53 3.41 0.65 -13.81
C LEU A 53 3.88 1.19 -12.45
N ASP A 54 4.67 2.25 -12.50
CA ASP A 54 5.12 3.00 -11.33
C ASP A 54 4.58 4.41 -11.44
N LEU A 55 3.66 4.76 -10.54
CA LEU A 55 3.02 6.08 -10.51
C LEU A 55 3.31 6.77 -9.19
N SER A 56 3.73 8.02 -9.29
CA SER A 56 3.73 8.95 -8.17
C SER A 56 2.85 10.15 -8.48
N PHE A 57 1.96 10.49 -7.56
CA PHE A 57 1.06 11.63 -7.73
C PHE A 57 0.58 12.17 -6.39
N HIS A 58 0.17 13.45 -6.39
CA HIS A 58 -0.46 14.08 -5.24
C HIS A 58 -1.88 13.56 -5.01
N ILE A 59 -2.26 13.37 -3.74
CA ILE A 59 -3.59 12.84 -3.36
C ILE A 59 -4.78 13.62 -3.97
N HIS A 60 -4.59 14.90 -4.32
CA HIS A 60 -5.61 15.71 -4.99
C HIS A 60 -6.01 15.19 -6.38
N LEU A 61 -5.15 14.44 -7.07
CA LEU A 61 -5.53 13.74 -8.29
C LEU A 61 -6.77 12.87 -8.08
N LEU A 62 -6.88 12.21 -6.93
CA LEU A 62 -8.02 11.34 -6.61
C LEU A 62 -9.30 12.14 -6.39
N ARG A 63 -9.19 13.34 -5.83
CA ARG A 63 -10.32 14.27 -5.69
C ARG A 63 -10.81 14.71 -7.06
N ASP A 64 -9.89 15.08 -7.94
CA ASP A 64 -10.21 15.56 -9.29
C ASP A 64 -10.80 14.41 -10.12
N ALA A 65 -10.22 13.22 -10.03
CA ALA A 65 -10.75 12.01 -10.66
C ALA A 65 -12.17 11.67 -10.16
N ALA A 66 -12.43 11.83 -8.86
CA ALA A 66 -13.78 11.62 -8.32
C ALA A 66 -14.81 12.63 -8.86
N SER A 67 -14.37 13.83 -9.28
CA SER A 67 -15.24 14.87 -9.82
C SER A 67 -15.52 14.74 -11.33
N ASP A 68 -14.73 13.96 -12.08
CA ASP A 68 -14.92 13.68 -13.51
C ASP A 68 -14.97 12.15 -13.76
N PRO A 69 -16.19 11.56 -13.75
CA PRO A 69 -16.37 10.12 -13.91
C PRO A 69 -15.84 9.55 -15.23
N THR A 70 -15.86 10.35 -16.31
CA THR A 70 -15.40 9.91 -17.63
C THR A 70 -13.88 9.81 -17.66
N ARG A 71 -13.16 10.82 -17.16
CA ARG A 71 -11.69 10.73 -17.05
C ARG A 71 -11.25 9.63 -16.11
N PHE A 72 -11.99 9.44 -15.01
CA PHE A 72 -11.66 8.39 -14.07
C PHE A 72 -11.86 7.00 -14.67
N SER A 73 -12.92 6.76 -15.46
CA SER A 73 -13.12 5.45 -16.10
C SER A 73 -12.00 5.10 -17.09
N THR A 74 -11.48 6.08 -17.84
CA THR A 74 -10.27 5.90 -18.68
C THR A 74 -9.05 5.51 -17.83
N PHE A 75 -8.88 6.15 -16.67
CA PHE A 75 -7.81 5.78 -15.74
C PHE A 75 -7.96 4.32 -15.27
N LEU A 76 -9.15 3.91 -14.84
CA LEU A 76 -9.40 2.54 -14.40
C LEU A 76 -9.13 1.53 -15.52
N ALA A 77 -9.56 1.83 -16.75
CA ALA A 77 -9.33 0.97 -17.91
C ALA A 77 -7.84 0.80 -18.23
N ALA A 78 -7.03 1.85 -18.07
CA ALA A 78 -5.57 1.80 -18.28
C ALA A 78 -4.86 0.86 -17.30
N LEU A 79 -5.43 0.66 -16.10
CA LEU A 79 -4.85 -0.20 -15.06
C LEU A 79 -5.26 -1.67 -15.18
N ALA A 80 -6.35 -1.98 -15.88
CA ALA A 80 -6.84 -3.35 -16.05
C ALA A 80 -5.78 -4.38 -16.50
N PRO A 81 -4.89 -4.10 -17.47
CA PRO A 81 -3.88 -5.06 -17.90
C PRO A 81 -2.63 -5.13 -17.01
N ILE A 82 -2.51 -4.25 -16.00
CA ILE A 82 -1.32 -4.13 -15.14
C ILE A 82 -1.29 -5.27 -14.13
N THR A 83 -0.13 -5.92 -14.01
CA THR A 83 0.10 -7.02 -13.08
C THR A 83 1.09 -6.64 -11.97
N ASN A 84 1.91 -5.61 -12.18
CA ASN A 84 2.81 -5.06 -11.16
C ASN A 84 2.54 -3.55 -11.02
N LEU A 85 2.06 -3.14 -9.85
CA LEU A 85 1.66 -1.76 -9.62
C LEU A 85 2.41 -1.20 -8.41
N ASN A 86 3.19 -0.14 -8.65
CA ASN A 86 3.74 0.70 -7.60
C ASN A 86 3.00 2.04 -7.61
N LEU A 87 2.44 2.42 -6.48
CA LEU A 87 1.74 3.68 -6.25
C LEU A 87 2.37 4.41 -5.07
N ALA A 88 2.94 5.57 -5.35
CA ALA A 88 3.42 6.52 -4.37
C ALA A 88 2.50 7.74 -4.34
N VAL A 89 1.54 7.72 -3.41
CA VAL A 89 0.60 8.83 -3.20
C VAL A 89 1.21 9.83 -2.25
N VAL A 90 1.43 11.04 -2.74
CA VAL A 90 2.00 12.14 -1.98
C VAL A 90 0.90 12.79 -1.14
N THR A 91 1.09 12.79 0.17
CA THR A 91 0.21 13.41 1.18
C THR A 91 1.07 14.39 1.99
N PRO A 92 1.40 15.57 1.43
CA PRO A 92 2.33 16.48 2.08
C PRO A 92 1.84 16.85 3.48
N PRO A 93 2.77 17.06 4.43
CA PRO A 93 2.39 17.56 5.74
C PRO A 93 1.76 18.94 5.57
N PRO A 94 0.95 19.40 6.54
CA PRO A 94 0.58 20.81 6.58
C PRO A 94 1.88 21.66 6.53
N GLU A 95 1.86 22.76 5.76
CA GLU A 95 3.06 23.54 5.45
C GLU A 95 3.89 23.90 6.70
N PRO A 96 5.23 23.91 6.58
CA PRO A 96 6.16 24.17 7.69
C PRO A 96 6.25 25.65 8.11
N ASN A 97 5.37 26.54 7.67
CA ASN A 97 5.46 27.98 7.96
C ASN A 97 5.07 28.35 9.42
N TYR A 98 4.86 27.37 10.29
CA TYR A 98 4.68 27.54 11.74
C TYR A 98 5.57 26.55 12.49
N ILE A 99 6.88 26.79 12.46
CA ILE A 99 7.80 26.24 13.46
C ILE A 99 7.94 27.33 14.53
N ASP A 100 6.96 27.37 15.41
CA ASP A 100 7.17 27.88 16.76
C ASP A 100 7.37 26.61 17.61
N ASP A 101 8.45 26.51 18.37
CA ASP A 101 8.85 25.27 19.08
C ASP A 101 7.83 24.82 20.15
N ASP A 102 6.81 25.64 20.43
CA ASP A 102 5.66 25.35 21.29
C ASP A 102 4.36 25.00 20.54
N PHE A 103 4.38 24.95 19.19
CA PHE A 103 3.19 24.65 18.40
C PHE A 103 2.92 23.14 18.34
N ASN A 104 1.81 22.75 18.95
CA ASN A 104 1.32 21.38 19.03
C ASN A 104 1.04 20.84 17.61
N TYR A 105 1.99 20.06 17.06
CA TYR A 105 1.93 19.46 15.71
C TYR A 105 0.64 18.66 15.45
N ALA A 106 -0.07 18.27 16.51
CA ALA A 106 -1.37 17.60 16.46
C ALA A 106 -2.45 18.41 15.72
N ASP A 107 -2.55 19.72 15.93
CA ASP A 107 -3.70 20.52 15.47
C ASP A 107 -3.63 20.94 13.99
N ALA A 108 -2.44 21.34 13.50
CA ALA A 108 -2.24 21.61 12.08
C ALA A 108 -2.31 20.32 11.25
N SER A 109 -1.85 19.19 11.81
CA SER A 109 -2.00 17.88 11.16
C SER A 109 -3.46 17.42 11.10
N ALA A 110 -4.30 17.78 12.08
CA ALA A 110 -5.70 17.36 12.12
C ALA A 110 -6.50 17.87 10.92
N THR A 111 -6.27 19.11 10.48
CA THR A 111 -7.03 19.74 9.40
C THR A 111 -6.62 19.20 8.01
N SER A 112 -5.32 19.06 7.74
CA SER A 112 -4.84 18.44 6.49
C SER A 112 -5.19 16.96 6.42
N THR A 113 -5.06 16.23 7.54
CA THR A 113 -5.49 14.84 7.67
C THR A 113 -6.99 14.70 7.44
N ALA A 114 -7.82 15.64 7.89
CA ALA A 114 -9.27 15.61 7.63
C ALA A 114 -9.59 15.75 6.14
N SER A 115 -8.89 16.62 5.41
CA SER A 115 -9.08 16.81 3.97
C SER A 115 -8.66 15.57 3.16
N TYR A 116 -7.53 14.95 3.51
CA TYR A 116 -7.05 13.72 2.88
C TYR A 116 -7.92 12.51 3.23
N LYS A 117 -8.36 12.42 4.48
CA LYS A 117 -9.37 11.45 4.93
C LYS A 117 -10.65 11.58 4.12
N ALA A 118 -11.13 12.80 3.84
CA ALA A 118 -12.30 13.01 2.99
C ALA A 118 -12.08 12.50 1.55
N VAL A 119 -10.90 12.73 0.97
CA VAL A 119 -10.55 12.19 -0.36
C VAL A 119 -10.49 10.66 -0.34
N LEU A 120 -9.86 10.04 0.66
CA LEU A 120 -9.80 8.57 0.78
C LEU A 120 -11.19 7.95 0.94
N ARG A 121 -12.08 8.60 1.70
CA ARG A 121 -13.48 8.18 1.89
C ARG A 121 -14.31 8.17 0.61
N THR A 122 -13.90 8.88 -0.44
CA THR A 122 -14.55 8.75 -1.76
C THR A 122 -14.37 7.36 -2.37
N GLY A 123 -13.41 6.56 -1.87
CA GLY A 123 -13.06 5.26 -2.42
C GLY A 123 -12.31 5.35 -3.75
N ALA A 124 -11.93 6.55 -4.21
CA ALA A 124 -11.24 6.73 -5.49
C ALA A 124 -9.90 5.99 -5.53
N LEU A 125 -9.10 6.02 -4.44
CA LEU A 125 -7.85 5.25 -4.38
C LEU A 125 -8.14 3.75 -4.48
N GLY A 126 -9.03 3.23 -3.63
CA GLY A 126 -9.41 1.81 -3.66
C GLY A 126 -9.87 1.34 -5.04
N ARG A 127 -10.76 2.09 -5.70
CA ARG A 127 -11.21 1.82 -7.07
C ARG A 127 -10.07 1.84 -8.09
N LEU A 128 -9.15 2.79 -7.94
CA LEU A 128 -7.96 2.89 -8.78
C LEU A 128 -7.09 1.65 -8.65
N VAL A 129 -6.76 1.24 -7.43
CA VAL A 129 -5.91 0.06 -7.21
C VAL A 129 -6.64 -1.21 -7.68
N SER A 130 -7.91 -1.39 -7.31
CA SER A 130 -8.70 -2.60 -7.65
C SER A 130 -8.99 -2.75 -9.14
N ALA A 131 -8.85 -1.69 -9.93
CA ALA A 131 -8.98 -1.76 -11.38
C ALA A 131 -7.91 -2.65 -12.02
N ALA A 132 -6.71 -2.77 -11.42
CA ALA A 132 -5.69 -3.72 -11.84
C ALA A 132 -6.07 -5.16 -11.41
N ARG A 133 -7.08 -5.76 -12.04
CA ARG A 133 -7.68 -7.04 -11.59
C ARG A 133 -6.70 -8.22 -11.61
N ALA A 134 -5.69 -8.19 -12.48
CA ALA A 134 -4.70 -9.25 -12.66
C ALA A 134 -3.41 -9.05 -11.83
N LEU A 135 -3.49 -8.35 -10.71
CA LEU A 135 -2.31 -7.96 -9.93
C LEU A 135 -1.57 -9.15 -9.30
N HIS A 136 -0.26 -9.23 -9.55
CA HIS A 136 0.69 -10.13 -8.90
C HIS A 136 1.54 -9.40 -7.85
N ARG A 137 1.77 -8.09 -8.04
CA ARG A 137 2.57 -7.27 -7.13
C ARG A 137 1.91 -5.92 -6.89
N LEU A 138 1.68 -5.59 -5.62
CA LEU A 138 1.26 -4.27 -5.18
C LEU A 138 2.34 -3.64 -4.31
N LYS A 139 2.73 -2.40 -4.61
CA LYS A 139 3.33 -1.48 -3.64
C LYS A 139 2.45 -0.24 -3.54
N LEU A 140 1.79 -0.05 -2.41
CA LEU A 140 1.05 1.16 -2.12
C LEU A 140 1.70 1.92 -0.97
N ASN A 141 2.06 3.18 -1.19
CA ASN A 141 2.68 4.05 -0.20
C ASN A 141 1.95 5.40 -0.15
N LEU A 142 1.53 5.85 1.04
CA LEU A 142 0.89 7.16 1.23
C LEU A 142 1.75 8.01 2.17
N SER A 143 2.67 8.83 1.64
CA SER A 143 3.64 9.55 2.50
C SER A 143 3.82 11.00 2.08
N PRO A 144 4.31 11.87 2.98
CA PRO A 144 4.70 13.26 2.70
C PRO A 144 5.38 13.51 1.36
N ASP A 145 6.31 12.63 1.01
CA ASP A 145 7.22 12.77 -0.12
C ASP A 145 7.07 11.62 -1.13
N GLY A 146 6.07 10.75 -0.95
CA GLY A 146 5.92 9.53 -1.74
C GLY A 146 7.01 8.46 -1.48
N GLN A 147 7.96 8.70 -0.57
CA GLN A 147 9.13 7.83 -0.37
C GLN A 147 8.95 6.82 0.78
N ARG A 148 9.68 5.70 0.69
CA ARG A 148 9.72 4.64 1.70
C ARG A 148 10.57 4.95 2.94
N ARG A 149 11.38 6.03 2.94
CA ARG A 149 12.48 6.22 3.91
C ARG A 149 12.43 7.49 4.75
N SER A 150 11.29 8.17 4.77
CA SER A 150 11.15 9.41 5.54
C SER A 150 10.81 9.10 7.00
N GLY A 151 11.44 9.81 7.95
CA GLY A 151 11.30 9.63 9.41
C GLY A 151 9.94 10.03 9.97
N HIS A 152 8.88 10.03 9.16
CA HIS A 152 7.56 10.47 9.54
C HIS A 152 6.80 9.39 10.32
N SER A 153 5.97 9.85 11.25
CA SER A 153 5.03 9.01 11.97
C SER A 153 3.99 8.40 11.03
N PRO A 154 3.46 7.20 11.36
CA PRO A 154 2.41 6.57 10.58
C PRO A 154 1.14 7.43 10.59
N TRP A 155 0.51 7.59 9.43
CA TRP A 155 -0.76 8.30 9.31
C TRP A 155 -1.90 7.51 9.96
N ARG A 156 -2.87 8.25 10.50
CA ARG A 156 -4.09 7.70 11.10
C ARG A 156 -5.30 8.40 10.49
N PHE A 157 -5.66 8.00 9.29
CA PHE A 157 -6.83 8.51 8.58
C PHE A 157 -8.14 7.95 9.13
N ASP A 158 -8.13 6.82 9.85
CA ASP A 158 -9.28 6.08 10.34
C ASP A 158 -10.36 5.94 9.25
N VAL A 159 -9.97 5.24 8.19
CA VAL A 159 -10.80 4.82 7.06
C VAL A 159 -10.69 3.30 6.89
N PRO A 160 -11.73 2.63 6.36
CA PRO A 160 -11.66 1.18 6.16
C PRO A 160 -10.59 0.81 5.13
N LEU A 161 -10.05 -0.41 5.21
CA LEU A 161 -9.06 -0.93 4.26
C LEU A 161 -9.51 -0.79 2.79
N SER A 162 -10.81 -0.91 2.53
CA SER A 162 -11.41 -0.72 1.20
C SER A 162 -11.19 0.67 0.60
N ALA A 163 -10.92 1.70 1.41
CA ALA A 163 -10.54 3.02 0.91
C ALA A 163 -9.21 2.99 0.14
N TYR A 164 -8.31 2.06 0.49
CA TYR A 164 -6.98 1.92 -0.11
C TYR A 164 -6.92 0.87 -1.22
N VAL A 165 -7.60 -0.28 -1.04
CA VAL A 165 -7.51 -1.43 -1.95
C VAL A 165 -8.82 -1.80 -2.65
N GLY A 166 -9.89 -1.03 -2.41
CA GLY A 166 -11.17 -1.18 -3.11
C GLY A 166 -11.84 -2.52 -2.84
N ASP A 167 -12.47 -3.08 -3.88
CA ASP A 167 -13.16 -4.38 -3.82
C ASP A 167 -12.27 -5.51 -3.32
N ALA A 168 -10.95 -5.41 -3.51
CA ALA A 168 -10.00 -6.42 -3.05
C ALA A 168 -10.02 -6.59 -1.51
N ALA A 169 -10.49 -5.59 -0.76
CA ALA A 169 -10.66 -5.69 0.68
C ALA A 169 -11.63 -6.81 1.08
N ALA A 170 -12.67 -7.06 0.27
CA ALA A 170 -13.74 -8.01 0.59
C ALA A 170 -13.81 -9.20 -0.38
N ASP A 171 -13.39 -9.03 -1.63
CA ASP A 171 -13.45 -10.06 -2.67
C ASP A 171 -12.08 -10.70 -2.90
N ALA A 172 -11.96 -11.98 -2.52
CA ALA A 172 -10.75 -12.78 -2.70
C ALA A 172 -10.46 -13.12 -4.17
N ALA A 173 -11.46 -13.05 -5.06
CA ALA A 173 -11.25 -13.27 -6.48
C ALA A 173 -10.44 -12.11 -7.10
N VAL A 174 -10.55 -10.91 -6.53
CA VAL A 174 -9.74 -9.76 -6.92
C VAL A 174 -8.30 -9.97 -6.48
N TRP A 175 -7.39 -9.99 -7.44
CA TRP A 175 -5.97 -10.32 -7.23
C TRP A 175 -5.76 -11.71 -6.64
N SER A 176 -6.53 -12.69 -7.10
CA SER A 176 -6.33 -14.10 -6.72
C SER A 176 -4.89 -14.58 -6.94
N GLY A 177 -4.18 -13.98 -7.90
CA GLY A 177 -2.76 -14.22 -8.19
C GLY A 177 -1.75 -13.35 -7.42
N LEU A 178 -2.15 -12.57 -6.41
CA LEU A 178 -1.24 -11.67 -5.70
C LEU A 178 -0.14 -12.44 -4.97
N ARG A 179 1.13 -12.13 -5.26
CA ARG A 179 2.31 -12.79 -4.65
C ARG A 179 3.07 -11.86 -3.72
N TYR A 180 3.02 -10.55 -3.97
CA TYR A 180 3.73 -9.56 -3.18
C TYR A 180 2.81 -8.39 -2.83
N LEU A 181 2.77 -8.06 -1.55
CA LEU A 181 2.05 -6.92 -1.01
C LEU A 181 3.00 -6.03 -0.22
N TYR A 182 3.04 -4.75 -0.58
CA TYR A 182 3.59 -3.71 0.28
C TYR A 182 2.52 -2.68 0.55
N LEU A 183 2.31 -2.40 1.83
CA LEU A 183 1.50 -1.29 2.31
C LEU A 183 2.40 -0.37 3.15
N GLY A 184 2.41 0.90 2.79
CA GLY A 184 3.25 1.93 3.39
C GLY A 184 2.42 3.12 3.84
N CYS A 185 2.54 3.51 5.10
CA CYS A 185 1.87 4.68 5.67
C CYS A 185 0.33 4.67 5.49
N VAL A 186 -0.26 3.48 5.49
CA VAL A 186 -1.71 3.28 5.52
C VAL A 186 -2.17 2.98 6.93
N ASP A 187 -3.47 3.12 7.18
CA ASP A 187 -4.08 2.52 8.35
C ASP A 187 -5.18 1.54 8.01
N ALA A 188 -5.46 0.64 8.93
CA ALA A 188 -6.47 -0.38 8.79
C ALA A 188 -6.93 -0.85 10.17
N ARG A 189 -8.02 -1.61 10.21
CA ARG A 189 -8.34 -2.42 11.38
C ARG A 189 -7.66 -3.78 11.28
N ALA A 190 -7.34 -4.39 12.42
CA ALA A 190 -6.66 -5.67 12.46
C ALA A 190 -7.48 -6.78 11.80
N ASP A 191 -8.80 -6.80 12.03
CA ASP A 191 -9.74 -7.75 11.42
C ASP A 191 -9.81 -7.61 9.90
N GLU A 192 -9.91 -6.38 9.38
CA GLU A 192 -9.91 -6.10 7.93
C GLU A 192 -8.61 -6.56 7.28
N LEU A 193 -7.46 -6.20 7.86
CA LEU A 193 -6.15 -6.54 7.31
C LEU A 193 -5.86 -8.04 7.41
N ALA A 194 -6.21 -8.66 8.55
CA ALA A 194 -6.08 -10.10 8.75
C ALA A 194 -6.95 -10.89 7.75
N ALA A 195 -8.23 -10.53 7.60
CA ALA A 195 -9.12 -11.18 6.63
C ALA A 195 -8.61 -11.00 5.19
N PHE A 196 -8.14 -9.80 4.83
CA PHE A 196 -7.58 -9.50 3.52
C PHE A 196 -6.37 -10.38 3.18
N VAL A 197 -5.47 -10.59 4.14
CA VAL A 197 -4.29 -11.46 4.00
C VAL A 197 -4.72 -12.93 3.96
N ALA A 198 -5.57 -13.38 4.88
CA ALA A 198 -6.06 -14.75 4.97
C ALA A 198 -6.76 -15.21 3.68
N ALA A 199 -7.47 -14.31 3.01
CA ALA A 199 -8.12 -14.56 1.73
C ALA A 199 -7.13 -14.87 0.59
N ARG A 200 -5.87 -14.46 0.72
CA ARG A 200 -4.80 -14.59 -0.31
C ARG A 200 -3.70 -15.55 0.10
N ARG A 201 -3.91 -16.30 1.18
CA ARG A 201 -2.91 -17.15 1.83
C ARG A 201 -2.27 -18.22 0.93
N ALA A 202 -2.99 -18.65 -0.11
CA ALA A 202 -2.51 -19.65 -1.06
C ALA A 202 -1.47 -19.10 -2.08
N THR A 203 -1.46 -17.79 -2.33
CA THR A 203 -0.63 -17.17 -3.39
C THR A 203 0.37 -16.16 -2.86
N LEU A 204 0.05 -15.52 -1.73
CA LEU A 204 0.89 -14.49 -1.11
C LEU A 204 2.19 -15.10 -0.57
N ALA A 205 3.31 -14.60 -1.10
CA ALA A 205 4.66 -15.06 -0.74
C ALA A 205 5.44 -14.04 0.09
N CYS A 206 5.16 -12.74 -0.12
CA CYS A 206 5.88 -11.65 0.55
C CYS A 206 4.91 -10.56 0.99
N VAL A 207 5.04 -10.10 2.23
CA VAL A 207 4.28 -8.95 2.77
C VAL A 207 5.24 -7.99 3.46
N GLU A 208 5.10 -6.72 3.12
CA GLU A 208 5.77 -5.60 3.76
C GLU A 208 4.74 -4.64 4.32
N PHE A 209 4.84 -4.37 5.60
CA PHE A 209 4.15 -3.28 6.28
C PHE A 209 5.19 -2.26 6.74
N ASP A 210 5.10 -1.05 6.23
CA ASP A 210 5.99 0.05 6.60
C ASP A 210 5.16 1.22 7.11
N ARG A 211 5.39 1.65 8.35
CA ARG A 211 4.66 2.77 8.96
C ARG A 211 3.14 2.61 8.87
N CYS A 212 2.64 1.38 8.96
CA CYS A 212 1.21 1.13 9.00
C CYS A 212 0.68 1.36 10.42
N ALA A 213 -0.52 1.92 10.54
CA ALA A 213 -1.22 2.04 11.81
C ALA A 213 -2.43 1.11 11.90
N LEU A 214 -2.59 0.42 13.03
CA LEU A 214 -3.84 -0.25 13.37
C LEU A 214 -4.72 0.67 14.20
N THR A 215 -5.90 0.98 13.68
CA THR A 215 -6.88 1.83 14.38
C THR A 215 -7.69 1.04 15.40
N ARG A 216 -7.80 -0.28 15.21
CA ARG A 216 -8.45 -1.23 16.12
C ARG A 216 -7.75 -2.59 16.06
N GLY A 217 -7.67 -3.28 17.19
CA GLY A 217 -6.97 -4.55 17.33
C GLY A 217 -5.45 -4.41 17.37
N GLN A 218 -4.74 -5.52 17.10
CA GLN A 218 -3.32 -5.66 17.38
C GLN A 218 -2.55 -6.30 16.23
N TRP A 219 -1.29 -5.88 16.07
CA TRP A 219 -0.41 -6.41 15.01
C TRP A 219 -0.12 -7.90 15.19
N ALA A 220 -0.16 -8.40 16.43
CA ALA A 220 -0.05 -9.82 16.71
C ALA A 220 -1.13 -10.66 15.99
N ALA A 221 -2.38 -10.16 15.87
CA ALA A 221 -3.42 -10.86 15.11
C ALA A 221 -3.05 -10.99 13.62
N VAL A 222 -2.65 -9.88 13.02
CA VAL A 222 -2.26 -9.82 11.60
C VAL A 222 -1.03 -10.69 11.35
N GLY A 223 -0.05 -10.63 12.26
CA GLY A 223 1.14 -11.45 12.24
C GLY A 223 0.83 -12.94 12.29
N ALA A 224 -0.04 -13.37 13.21
CA ALA A 224 -0.46 -14.77 13.32
C ALA A 224 -1.09 -15.28 12.02
N VAL A 225 -1.92 -14.47 11.34
CA VAL A 225 -2.49 -14.84 10.04
C VAL A 225 -1.43 -15.02 8.96
N VAL A 226 -0.43 -14.14 8.92
CA VAL A 226 0.67 -14.25 7.95
C VAL A 226 1.48 -15.52 8.20
N GLU A 227 1.86 -15.78 9.45
CA GLU A 227 2.75 -16.89 9.82
C GLU A 227 2.07 -18.26 9.75
N LEU A 228 0.84 -18.35 10.27
CA LEU A 228 0.11 -19.60 10.39
C LEU A 228 -0.76 -19.88 9.17
N GLY A 229 -1.26 -18.84 8.51
CA GLY A 229 -2.20 -18.97 7.41
C GLY A 229 -1.56 -19.09 6.02
N CYS A 230 -0.42 -18.45 5.78
CA CYS A 230 0.14 -18.37 4.43
C CYS A 230 1.11 -19.53 4.10
N ALA A 231 0.59 -20.58 3.47
CA ALA A 231 1.34 -21.80 3.13
C ALA A 231 2.61 -21.57 2.28
N ARG A 232 2.64 -20.52 1.44
CA ARG A 232 3.75 -20.24 0.49
C ARG A 232 4.61 -19.05 0.91
N TRP A 233 4.45 -18.62 2.15
CA TRP A 233 5.14 -17.49 2.70
C TRP A 233 6.67 -17.65 2.69
N ARG A 234 7.37 -16.57 2.31
CA ARG A 234 8.84 -16.52 2.29
C ARG A 234 9.39 -15.59 3.36
N TRP A 235 8.89 -14.36 3.45
CA TRP A 235 9.40 -13.38 4.41
C TRP A 235 8.41 -12.23 4.68
N MET A 236 8.47 -11.70 5.91
CA MET A 236 7.77 -10.48 6.35
C MET A 236 8.75 -9.34 6.46
N LYS A 237 8.29 -8.13 6.16
CA LYS A 237 8.92 -6.94 6.73
C LYS A 237 7.89 -6.13 7.48
N GLN A 238 8.24 -5.77 8.71
CA GLN A 238 7.46 -4.89 9.56
C GLN A 238 8.38 -3.75 10.00
N ASN A 239 8.10 -2.52 9.58
CA ASN A 239 8.88 -1.35 9.98
C ASN A 239 7.96 -0.30 10.57
N ASN A 240 8.36 0.29 11.72
CA ASN A 240 7.70 1.47 12.31
C ASN A 240 6.17 1.32 12.45
N LEU A 241 5.71 0.13 12.79
CA LEU A 241 4.29 -0.15 12.96
C LEU A 241 3.73 0.59 14.18
N ALA A 242 2.49 1.06 14.08
CA ALA A 242 1.76 1.63 15.20
C ALA A 242 0.44 0.92 15.43
N GLN A 243 -0.04 0.91 16.67
CA GLN A 243 -1.40 0.52 17.02
C GLN A 243 -1.97 1.55 17.99
N VAL A 244 -3.28 1.76 17.92
CA VAL A 244 -4.01 2.67 18.82
C VAL A 244 -4.30 1.99 20.16
N GLU A 245 -4.69 0.71 20.12
CA GLU A 245 -5.09 -0.02 21.32
C GLU A 245 -3.88 -0.51 22.14
N PRO A 246 -4.05 -0.69 23.46
CA PRO A 246 -3.04 -1.33 24.30
C PRO A 246 -2.74 -2.75 23.81
N LYS A 247 -1.49 -3.20 23.97
CA LYS A 247 -1.13 -4.60 23.73
C LYS A 247 -1.85 -5.50 24.74
N ALA A 248 -2.55 -6.52 24.26
CA ALA A 248 -3.04 -7.61 25.07
C ALA A 248 -1.93 -8.64 25.21
N ARG A 249 -2.01 -9.47 26.26
CA ARG A 249 -1.04 -10.56 26.47
C ARG A 249 -1.24 -11.69 25.48
N THR A 250 -2.49 -12.00 25.15
CA THR A 250 -2.86 -13.01 24.17
C THR A 250 -3.77 -12.41 23.12
N VAL A 251 -3.70 -12.95 21.91
CA VAL A 251 -4.53 -12.55 20.78
C VAL A 251 -5.15 -13.80 20.16
N ALA A 252 -6.46 -13.74 19.90
CA ALA A 252 -7.18 -14.81 19.23
C ALA A 252 -6.74 -14.91 17.76
N VAL A 253 -6.49 -16.13 17.31
CA VAL A 253 -6.25 -16.45 15.91
C VAL A 253 -7.59 -16.66 15.21
N LEU A 254 -7.71 -16.19 13.97
CA LEU A 254 -8.93 -16.41 13.17
C LEU A 254 -9.21 -17.92 13.04
N PRO A 255 -10.44 -18.40 13.31
CA PRO A 255 -10.78 -19.82 13.24
C PRO A 255 -10.39 -20.48 11.92
N GLU A 256 -10.63 -19.80 10.80
CA GLU A 256 -10.29 -20.29 9.46
C GLU A 256 -8.78 -20.45 9.24
N VAL A 257 -7.95 -19.69 9.96
CA VAL A 257 -6.49 -19.84 9.92
C VAL A 257 -6.06 -21.07 10.72
N VAL A 258 -6.66 -21.27 11.90
CA VAL A 258 -6.41 -22.47 12.73
C VAL A 258 -6.83 -23.73 11.98
N GLU A 259 -8.02 -23.73 11.36
CA GLU A 259 -8.53 -24.85 10.57
C GLU A 259 -7.66 -25.13 9.34
N SER A 260 -7.25 -24.08 8.61
CA SER A 260 -6.35 -24.23 7.46
C SER A 260 -5.00 -24.80 7.87
N ALA A 261 -4.41 -24.32 8.97
CA ALA A 261 -3.12 -24.78 9.44
C ALA A 261 -3.18 -26.25 9.91
N ARG A 262 -4.26 -26.66 10.61
CA ARG A 262 -4.51 -28.06 10.96
C ARG A 262 -4.67 -28.95 9.73
N ALA A 263 -5.40 -28.49 8.70
CA ALA A 263 -5.53 -29.22 7.44
C ALA A 263 -4.18 -29.41 6.72
N GLU A 264 -3.21 -28.52 6.96
CA GLU A 264 -1.83 -28.63 6.48
C GLU A 264 -0.91 -29.45 7.41
N GLY A 265 -1.47 -30.13 8.43
CA GLY A 265 -0.75 -31.00 9.35
C GLY A 265 -0.09 -30.28 10.53
N ARG A 266 -0.47 -29.03 10.81
CA ARG A 266 -0.04 -28.28 12.00
C ARG A 266 -1.07 -28.45 13.13
N ASP A 267 -1.13 -29.64 13.70
CA ASP A 267 -2.13 -30.01 14.73
C ASP A 267 -1.93 -29.27 16.07
N ASP A 268 -0.75 -28.69 16.29
CA ASP A 268 -0.34 -27.97 17.49
C ASP A 268 -0.67 -26.47 17.46
N VAL A 269 -1.33 -25.97 16.40
CA VAL A 269 -1.65 -24.55 16.27
C VAL A 269 -2.65 -24.13 17.35
N PRO A 270 -2.25 -23.21 18.26
CA PRO A 270 -3.12 -22.77 19.34
C PRO A 270 -4.19 -21.79 18.83
N VAL A 271 -5.33 -21.78 19.52
CA VAL A 271 -6.44 -20.86 19.20
C VAL A 271 -6.13 -19.42 19.65
N GLU A 272 -5.20 -19.27 20.58
CA GLU A 272 -4.65 -18.00 21.03
C GLU A 272 -3.12 -18.05 20.99
N VAL A 273 -2.50 -16.94 20.62
CA VAL A 273 -1.04 -16.78 20.59
C VAL A 273 -0.63 -15.68 21.56
N GLU A 274 0.47 -15.88 22.28
CA GLU A 274 1.06 -14.82 23.09
C GLU A 274 1.53 -13.69 22.18
N ALA A 275 1.06 -12.47 22.45
CA ALA A 275 1.35 -11.31 21.59
C ALA A 275 2.86 -11.01 21.54
N ASP A 276 3.57 -11.30 22.63
CA ASP A 276 5.03 -11.18 22.72
C ASP A 276 5.72 -12.37 22.05
N GLY A 277 5.11 -13.56 22.01
CA GLY A 277 5.69 -14.75 21.38
C GLY A 277 5.80 -14.64 19.85
N ILE A 278 5.09 -13.69 19.25
CA ILE A 278 5.20 -13.37 17.84
C ILE A 278 6.37 -12.40 17.60
N TYR A 279 7.58 -12.81 18.00
CA TYR A 279 8.81 -12.10 17.64
C TYR A 279 9.13 -12.38 16.18
N PHE A 280 8.70 -11.46 15.31
CA PHE A 280 9.19 -11.43 13.94
C PHE A 280 10.61 -10.84 13.97
N GLU A 281 11.62 -11.69 14.08
CA GLU A 281 12.96 -11.29 13.66
C GLU A 281 12.86 -10.89 12.18
N ALA A 282 13.02 -9.59 11.91
CA ALA A 282 13.45 -9.16 10.60
C ALA A 282 14.73 -9.94 10.32
N LYS A 283 14.67 -10.95 9.44
CA LYS A 283 15.89 -11.49 8.87
C LYS A 283 16.54 -10.32 8.12
N ASP A 284 17.50 -9.70 8.77
CA ASP A 284 18.47 -8.79 8.16
C ASP A 284 19.39 -9.52 7.17
N GLU A 285 19.18 -10.82 6.95
CA GLU A 285 19.81 -11.59 5.90
C GLU A 285 18.96 -11.58 4.63
N MET A 286 19.26 -10.66 3.71
CA MET A 286 19.70 -11.04 2.35
C MET A 286 19.78 -9.83 1.42
N SER A 287 20.98 -9.26 1.36
CA SER A 287 21.47 -8.51 0.21
C SER A 287 21.72 -9.39 -1.04
N THR A 288 21.04 -10.54 -1.19
CA THR A 288 21.39 -11.51 -2.26
C THR A 288 20.21 -12.31 -2.85
N ILE A 289 18.97 -11.85 -2.76
CA ILE A 289 17.86 -12.41 -3.58
C ILE A 289 17.05 -11.30 -4.24
N MET A 290 17.69 -10.49 -5.08
CA MET A 290 16.98 -9.73 -6.13
C MET A 290 17.66 -9.82 -7.50
N SER A 291 18.68 -10.67 -7.69
CA SER A 291 19.31 -10.91 -8.99
C SER A 291 18.69 -12.07 -9.78
N GLY A 292 17.58 -12.66 -9.32
CA GLY A 292 17.00 -13.88 -9.90
C GLY A 292 15.58 -13.73 -10.44
N TRP A 293 15.09 -12.49 -10.66
CA TRP A 293 13.76 -12.24 -11.24
C TRP A 293 13.82 -11.57 -12.62
N ASP A 294 15.02 -11.41 -13.20
CA ASP A 294 15.22 -10.81 -14.52
C ASP A 294 15.34 -11.82 -15.67
N ASP A 295 15.28 -13.13 -15.40
CA ASP A 295 15.27 -14.17 -16.44
C ASP A 295 14.23 -15.25 -16.14
N GLU A 296 12.98 -14.99 -16.53
CA GLU A 296 12.01 -15.98 -17.08
C GLU A 296 10.80 -15.27 -17.73
#